data_AF-A0A7X5KRM4-F1
#
_entry.id   AF-A0A7X5KRM4-F1
#
_cell.length_a   1.000
_cell.length_b   1.000
_cell.length_c   1.000
_cell.angle_alpha   90.00
_cell.angle_beta   90.00
_cell.angle_gamma   90.00
#
_symmetry.space_group_name_H-M   'P 1'
#
loop_
_entity.id
_entity.type
_entity.pdbx_description
1 polymer ?
#
loop_
_entity_poly.entity_id
_entity_poly.type
_entity_poly.pdbx_seq_one_letter_code
_entity_poly.pdbx_strand_id
1 'polypeptide(L)'
;MELYLWGKYRTLVVKLGGDLDHHAATEISMSVDRELMKTGAINVAFDFSSVAFMDSSGIGVIMGRCKKARALGGKVIIYGASDAVKRIIKMSGIDGIVVVADTVERGIKEAALNV
;
A
#
# COMPACT_ATOMS: atom_id res chain seq x y z
N MET A 1 -2.68 7.07 -11.30
CA MET A 1 -2.80 5.89 -10.43
C MET A 1 -3.35 4.74 -11.25
N GLU A 2 -2.79 3.53 -11.10
CA GLU A 2 -3.33 2.30 -11.73
C GLU A 2 -3.67 1.27 -10.64
N LEU A 3 -4.71 0.47 -10.89
CA LEU A 3 -5.22 -0.55 -9.97
C LEU A 3 -5.40 -1.88 -10.70
N TYR A 4 -4.85 -2.97 -10.16
CA TYR A 4 -5.03 -4.31 -10.74
C TYR A 4 -4.86 -5.41 -9.69
N LEU A 5 -5.40 -6.60 -9.97
CA LEU A 5 -5.27 -7.75 -9.08
C LEU A 5 -4.00 -8.55 -9.36
N TRP A 6 -3.29 -8.92 -8.29
CA TRP A 6 -2.10 -9.75 -8.35
C TRP A 6 -2.40 -11.20 -7.96
N GLY A 7 -2.45 -12.06 -8.99
CA GLY A 7 -2.46 -13.51 -8.86
C GLY A 7 -3.56 -14.11 -7.97
N LYS A 8 -3.25 -15.25 -7.37
CA LYS A 8 -4.15 -16.12 -6.57
C LYS A 8 -4.52 -15.55 -5.18
N TYR A 9 -3.93 -14.43 -4.77
CA TYR A 9 -3.86 -13.97 -3.36
C TYR A 9 -4.84 -12.87 -2.97
N ARG A 10 -5.83 -12.56 -3.80
CA ARG A 10 -6.80 -11.48 -3.52
C ARG A 10 -6.07 -10.19 -3.10
N THR A 11 -4.99 -9.87 -3.82
CA THR A 11 -4.12 -8.71 -3.56
C THR A 11 -4.40 -7.65 -4.60
N LEU A 12 -4.83 -6.49 -4.15
CA LEU A 12 -4.96 -5.30 -5.00
C LEU A 12 -3.62 -4.57 -5.03
N VAL A 13 -3.03 -4.47 -6.22
CA VAL A 13 -1.86 -3.63 -6.44
C VAL A 13 -2.31 -2.22 -6.79
N VAL A 14 -1.76 -1.25 -6.07
CA VAL A 14 -2.04 0.18 -6.20
C VAL A 14 -0.78 0.86 -6.66
N LYS A 15 -0.71 1.20 -7.95
CA LYS A 15 0.40 1.98 -8.48
C LYS A 15 0.19 3.46 -8.24
N LEU A 16 1.03 4.02 -7.38
CA LEU A 16 1.06 5.42 -7.03
C LEU A 16 2.08 6.15 -7.91
N GLY A 17 1.85 7.44 -8.14
CA GLY A 17 2.76 8.26 -8.91
C GLY A 17 2.60 9.73 -8.55
N GLY A 18 3.66 10.51 -8.74
CA GLY A 18 3.70 11.92 -8.33
C GLY A 18 3.84 12.08 -6.83
N ASP A 19 3.13 13.05 -6.26
CA ASP A 19 3.21 13.39 -4.84
C ASP A 19 2.03 12.81 -4.07
N LEU A 20 2.32 12.18 -2.93
CA LEU A 20 1.33 11.71 -1.97
C LEU A 20 1.10 12.78 -0.90
N ASP A 21 0.29 13.77 -1.26
CA ASP A 21 -0.09 14.90 -0.40
C ASP A 21 -1.57 14.82 0.04
N HIS A 22 -2.02 15.85 0.75
CA HIS A 22 -3.41 15.95 1.21
C HIS A 22 -4.46 15.84 0.08
N HIS A 23 -4.17 16.44 -1.08
CA HIS A 23 -5.10 16.44 -2.21
C HIS A 23 -5.21 15.03 -2.81
N ALA A 24 -4.07 14.38 -3.07
CA ALA A 24 -4.03 13.02 -3.61
C ALA A 24 -4.59 11.97 -2.62
N ALA A 25 -4.38 12.17 -1.31
CA ALA A 25 -4.73 11.19 -0.29
C ALA A 25 -6.21 10.80 -0.29
N THR A 26 -7.12 11.75 -0.49
CA THR A 26 -8.57 11.50 -0.48
C THR A 26 -8.99 10.65 -1.70
N GLU A 27 -8.52 11.02 -2.89
CA GLU A 27 -8.83 10.30 -4.13
C GLU A 27 -8.27 8.87 -4.12
N ILE A 28 -7.02 8.71 -3.67
CA ILE A 28 -6.39 7.39 -3.51
C ILE A 28 -7.20 6.54 -2.53
N SER A 29 -7.66 7.13 -1.41
CA SER A 29 -8.53 6.49 -0.41
C SER A 29 -9.82 5.95 -0.99
N MET A 30 -10.60 6.80 -1.63
CA MET A 30 -11.87 6.41 -2.21
C MET A 30 -11.72 5.36 -3.31
N SER A 31 -10.71 5.49 -4.16
CA SER A 31 -10.47 4.58 -5.28
C SER A 31 -10.04 3.19 -4.81
N VAL A 32 -9.11 3.12 -3.87
CA VAL A 32 -8.66 1.84 -3.29
C VAL A 32 -9.81 1.16 -2.56
N ASP A 33 -10.57 1.90 -1.74
CA ASP A 33 -11.72 1.34 -1.02
C ASP A 33 -12.78 0.77 -1.97
N ARG A 34 -13.09 1.50 -3.04
CA ARG A 34 -14.02 1.04 -4.08
C ARG A 34 -13.56 -0.25 -4.73
N GLU A 35 -12.29 -0.33 -5.11
CA GLU A 35 -11.77 -1.50 -5.82
C GLU A 35 -11.63 -2.71 -4.87
N LEU A 36 -11.30 -2.50 -3.60
CA LEU A 36 -11.33 -3.54 -2.57
C LEU A 36 -12.74 -4.14 -2.41
N MET A 37 -13.77 -3.29 -2.34
CA MET A 37 -15.16 -3.76 -2.26
C MET A 37 -15.59 -4.53 -3.51
N LYS A 38 -15.22 -4.03 -4.69
CA LYS A 38 -15.60 -4.63 -5.98
C LYS A 38 -14.94 -5.99 -6.22
N THR A 39 -13.65 -6.11 -5.88
CA THR A 39 -12.85 -7.31 -6.17
C THR A 39 -12.87 -8.34 -5.04
N GLY A 40 -13.25 -7.92 -3.82
CA GLY A 40 -13.08 -8.74 -2.62
C GLY A 40 -11.61 -8.96 -2.25
N ALA A 41 -10.68 -8.17 -2.79
CA ALA A 41 -9.30 -8.19 -2.33
C ALA A 41 -9.24 -7.83 -0.83
N ILE A 42 -8.40 -8.55 -0.08
CA ILE A 42 -8.18 -8.28 1.36
C ILE A 42 -6.75 -7.81 1.63
N ASN A 43 -5.85 -8.06 0.67
CA ASN A 43 -4.47 -7.62 0.72
C ASN A 43 -4.29 -6.40 -0.20
N VAL A 44 -3.41 -5.48 0.19
CA VAL A 44 -3.07 -4.29 -0.61
C VAL A 44 -1.56 -4.21 -0.77
N ALA A 45 -1.09 -4.04 -1.99
CA ALA A 45 0.31 -3.77 -2.27
C ALA A 45 0.44 -2.40 -2.96
N PHE A 46 1.08 -1.44 -2.30
CA PHE A 46 1.34 -0.14 -2.87
C PHE A 46 2.69 -0.13 -3.58
N ASP A 47 2.67 0.22 -4.86
CA ASP A 47 3.86 0.51 -5.64
C ASP A 47 4.22 1.99 -5.49
N PHE A 48 5.37 2.24 -4.88
CA PHE A 48 5.93 3.57 -4.67
C PHE A 48 7.02 3.92 -5.71
N SER A 49 7.24 3.09 -6.73
CA SER A 49 8.34 3.28 -7.71
C SER A 49 8.32 4.65 -8.39
N SER A 50 7.13 5.24 -8.53
CA SER A 50 6.91 6.52 -9.21
C SER A 50 6.49 7.65 -8.25
N VAL A 51 6.63 7.45 -6.93
CA VAL A 51 6.29 8.46 -5.91
C VAL A 51 7.50 9.34 -5.62
N ALA A 52 7.38 10.64 -5.89
CA ALA A 52 8.46 11.61 -5.70
C ALA A 52 8.49 12.15 -4.27
N PHE A 53 7.33 12.35 -3.65
CA PHE A 53 7.18 12.91 -2.31
C PHE A 53 6.01 12.27 -1.56
N MET A 54 6.07 12.27 -0.22
CA MET A 54 4.99 11.82 0.66
C MET A 54 4.98 12.65 1.95
N ASP A 55 3.81 13.06 2.42
CA ASP A 55 3.61 13.73 3.70
C ASP A 55 2.84 12.86 4.72
N SER A 56 2.35 13.48 5.82
CA SER A 56 1.53 12.81 6.83
C SER A 56 0.18 12.32 6.29
N SER A 57 -0.38 12.96 5.27
CA SER A 57 -1.61 12.53 4.61
C SER A 57 -1.39 11.20 3.89
N GLY A 58 -0.26 11.05 3.19
CA GLY A 58 0.15 9.78 2.58
C GLY A 58 0.27 8.64 3.60
N ILE A 59 0.82 8.92 4.79
CA ILE A 59 0.82 7.94 5.90
C ILE A 59 -0.60 7.58 6.33
N GLY A 60 -1.51 8.56 6.43
CA GLY A 60 -2.92 8.35 6.75
C GLY A 60 -3.64 7.41 5.76
N VAL A 61 -3.32 7.54 4.46
CA VAL A 61 -3.82 6.63 3.40
C VAL A 61 -3.45 5.19 3.71
N ILE A 62 -2.17 4.93 3.99
CA ILE A 62 -1.66 3.58 4.28
C ILE A 62 -2.27 3.05 5.58
N MET A 63 -2.26 3.84 6.64
CA MET A 63 -2.79 3.46 7.94
C MET A 63 -4.27 3.10 7.89
N GLY A 64 -5.07 3.84 7.12
CA GLY A 64 -6.47 3.51 6.87
C GLY A 64 -6.65 2.12 6.25
N ARG A 65 -5.77 1.73 5.32
CA ARG A 65 -5.79 0.39 4.69
C ARG A 65 -5.26 -0.68 5.61
N CYS A 66 -4.24 -0.40 6.42
CA CYS A 66 -3.78 -1.33 7.44
C CYS A 66 -4.91 -1.73 8.38
N LYS A 67 -5.70 -0.75 8.86
CA LYS A 67 -6.84 -1.03 9.75
C LYS A 67 -7.89 -1.92 9.07
N LYS A 68 -8.25 -1.61 7.82
CA LYS A 68 -9.26 -2.37 7.05
C LYS A 68 -8.79 -3.78 6.67
N ALA A 69 -7.57 -3.90 6.15
CA ALA A 69 -6.98 -5.17 5.77
C ALA A 69 -6.85 -6.09 6.99
N ARG A 70 -6.31 -5.58 8.12
CA ARG A 70 -6.17 -6.36 9.36
C ARG A 70 -7.50 -6.87 9.90
N ALA A 71 -8.57 -6.06 9.82
CA ALA A 71 -9.91 -6.49 10.23
C ALA A 71 -10.44 -7.70 9.44
N LEU A 72 -9.91 -7.94 8.24
CA LEU A 72 -10.25 -9.06 7.36
C LEU A 72 -9.13 -10.13 7.32
N GLY A 73 -8.12 -10.03 8.19
CA GLY A 73 -6.96 -10.93 8.18
C GLY A 73 -5.98 -10.71 7.02
N GLY A 74 -6.17 -9.65 6.24
CA GLY A 74 -5.28 -9.27 5.14
C GLY A 74 -4.07 -8.45 5.58
N LYS A 75 -3.18 -8.18 4.62
CA LYS A 75 -1.90 -7.51 4.83
C LYS A 75 -1.71 -6.33 3.89
N VAL A 76 -0.86 -5.39 4.32
CA VAL A 76 -0.45 -4.24 3.51
C VAL A 76 1.05 -4.35 3.22
N ILE A 77 1.40 -4.22 1.96
CA ILE A 77 2.75 -4.26 1.43
C ILE A 77 3.07 -2.90 0.80
N ILE A 78 4.28 -2.41 1.01
CA ILE A 78 4.87 -1.27 0.31
C ILE A 78 6.11 -1.77 -0.43
N TYR A 79 6.22 -1.45 -1.72
CA TYR A 79 7.43 -1.74 -2.48
C TYR A 79 7.82 -0.59 -3.42
N GLY A 80 9.06 -0.62 -3.92
CA GLY A 80 9.55 0.42 -4.83
C GLY A 80 9.77 1.80 -4.18
N ALA A 81 9.69 1.92 -2.85
CA ALA A 81 9.85 3.20 -2.17
C ALA A 81 11.29 3.73 -2.25
N SER A 82 11.43 5.02 -2.58
CA SER A 82 12.72 5.74 -2.52
C SER A 82 13.24 5.84 -1.08
N ASP A 83 14.54 6.12 -0.91
CA ASP A 83 15.13 6.27 0.43
C ASP A 83 14.49 7.40 1.25
N ALA A 84 14.05 8.48 0.58
CA ALA A 84 13.32 9.56 1.23
C ALA A 84 11.99 9.07 1.79
N VAL A 85 11.20 8.34 0.99
CA VAL A 85 9.92 7.76 1.42
C VAL A 85 10.14 6.70 2.51
N LYS A 86 11.14 5.82 2.37
CA LYS A 86 11.51 4.81 3.39
C LYS A 86 11.83 5.46 4.73
N ARG A 87 12.54 6.60 4.74
CA ARG A 87 12.79 7.37 5.97
C ARG A 87 11.49 7.86 6.62
N ILE A 88 10.55 8.39 5.83
CA ILE A 88 9.26 8.89 6.35
C ILE A 88 8.44 7.74 6.93
N ILE A 89 8.37 6.60 6.24
CA ILE A 89 7.73 5.36 6.72
C ILE A 89 8.31 4.99 8.10
N LYS A 90 9.65 4.91 8.21
CA LYS A 90 10.33 4.55 9.46
C LYS A 90 10.11 5.56 10.58
N MET A 91 10.18 6.87 10.29
CA MET A 91 9.92 7.92 11.29
C MET A 91 8.47 7.90 11.79
N SER A 92 7.52 7.52 10.93
CA SER A 92 6.11 7.39 11.30
C SER A 92 5.78 6.10 12.08
N GLY A 93 6.72 5.15 12.15
CA GLY A 93 6.57 3.88 12.87
C GLY A 93 5.66 2.87 12.17
N ILE A 94 5.19 3.15 10.94
CA ILE A 94 4.31 2.23 10.23
C ILE A 94 5.06 1.02 9.66
N ASP A 95 6.39 1.04 9.63
CA ASP A 95 7.24 -0.09 9.24
C ASP A 95 7.09 -1.31 10.17
N GLY A 96 6.62 -1.11 11.40
CA GLY A 96 6.19 -2.21 12.29
C GLY A 96 4.78 -2.76 11.97
N ILE A 97 4.05 -2.13 11.05
CA ILE A 97 2.65 -2.42 10.74
C ILE A 97 2.48 -3.03 9.35
N VAL A 98 3.28 -2.57 8.38
CA VAL A 98 3.29 -3.00 6.99
C VAL A 98 4.52 -3.86 6.67
N VAL A 99 4.47 -4.55 5.53
CA VAL A 99 5.67 -5.19 4.96
C VAL A 99 6.30 -4.23 3.96
N VAL A 100 7.58 -3.91 4.13
CA VAL A 100 8.34 -3.07 3.20
C VAL A 100 9.36 -3.93 2.46
N ALA A 101 9.26 -3.97 1.13
CA ALA A 101 10.14 -4.79 0.29
C ALA A 101 10.61 -4.02 -0.95
N ASP A 102 11.57 -4.58 -1.68
CA ASP A 102 12.06 -3.94 -2.92
C ASP A 102 11.14 -4.22 -4.11
N THR A 103 10.50 -5.39 -4.15
CA THR A 103 9.53 -5.78 -5.19
C THR A 103 8.25 -6.35 -4.58
N VAL A 104 7.18 -6.40 -5.38
CA VAL A 104 5.89 -6.98 -4.97
C VAL A 104 6.00 -8.47 -4.63
N GLU A 105 6.78 -9.24 -5.40
CA GLU A 105 6.98 -10.68 -5.16
C GLU A 105 7.66 -10.94 -3.83
N ARG A 106 8.71 -10.16 -3.53
CA ARG A 106 9.40 -10.22 -2.24
C ARG A 106 8.45 -9.84 -1.10
N GLY A 107 7.67 -8.77 -1.29
CA GLY A 107 6.68 -8.33 -0.31
C GLY A 107 5.60 -9.37 -0.03
N ILE A 108 5.09 -10.07 -1.06
CA ILE A 108 4.12 -11.17 -0.90
C ILE A 108 4.72 -12.32 -0.08
N LYS A 109 5.97 -12.71 -0.40
CA LYS A 109 6.69 -13.76 0.31
C LYS A 109 6.93 -13.41 1.78
N GLU A 110 7.43 -12.20 2.06
CA GLU A 110 7.69 -11.71 3.42
C GLU A 110 6.40 -11.48 4.21
N ALA A 111 5.33 -11.09 3.53
CA ALA A 111 3.99 -11.06 4.10
C ALA A 111 3.43 -12.46 4.36
N ALA A 112 4.14 -13.55 4.05
CA ALA A 112 3.65 -14.93 4.24
C ALA A 112 2.23 -15.12 3.67
N LEU A 113 1.92 -14.44 2.57
CA LEU A 113 0.69 -14.64 1.82
C LEU A 113 0.89 -15.91 0.99
N ASN A 114 0.46 -17.05 1.54
CA ASN A 114 0.80 -18.36 0.99
C ASN A 114 -0.13 -18.78 -0.17
N VAL A 115 0.55 -19.40 -1.16
CA VAL A 115 0.16 -20.05 -2.44
C VAL A 115 -0.94 -21.09 -2.31
#